data_AF-A0A452GU22-F1
#
_entry.id   AF-A0A452GU22-F1
#
_cell.length_a   1.000
_cell.length_b   1.000
_cell.length_c   1.000
_cell.angle_alpha   90.00
_cell.angle_beta   90.00
_cell.angle_gamma   90.00
#
_symmetry.space_group_name_H-M   'P 1'
#
loop_
_entity.id
_entity.type
_entity.pdbx_description
1 polymer ?
#
loop_
_entity_poly.entity_id
_entity_poly.type
_entity_poly.pdbx_seq_one_letter_code
_entity_poly.pdbx_strand_id
1 'polypeptide(L)'
;MFILVDTNETRNGRIFEYFRITEVDVPAVRILNLTSDAKYKMPADEVTVENLRSFCHSYLGGKAKPHVSSEEIPEDWDKNPVKVLVGKNFNRVAFNKTKNVFVMFYAPWSHDCRKLLPIWDELGKKYEHHGNIVIAKIDFTANDIQLVMLDRYPFFRFFPVGSNNQVVVYDGEYTLEAFAEFLEKQSKPKAEATKKVKDLTFHSVTPGFTTHDPSFLDAHVTGL
;
A
#
# COMPACT_ATOMS: atom_id res chain seq x y z
N MET A 1 8.27 -18.29 -21.80
CA MET A 1 7.09 -19.09 -21.38
C MET A 1 6.06 -18.13 -20.83
N PHE A 2 4.79 -18.25 -21.25
CA PHE A 2 3.68 -17.49 -20.67
C PHE A 2 2.84 -18.45 -19.84
N ILE A 3 2.46 -18.03 -18.63
CA ILE A 3 1.63 -18.80 -17.71
C ILE A 3 0.41 -17.93 -17.38
N LEU A 4 -0.78 -18.54 -17.42
CA LEU A 4 -2.01 -17.93 -16.95
C LEU A 4 -2.37 -18.54 -15.61
N VAL A 5 -2.71 -17.69 -14.65
CA VAL A 5 -3.15 -18.08 -13.31
C VAL A 5 -4.58 -17.58 -13.14
N ASP A 6 -5.51 -18.50 -12.89
CA ASP A 6 -6.89 -18.15 -12.58
C ASP A 6 -6.98 -17.55 -11.17
N THR A 7 -7.54 -16.35 -11.07
CA THR A 7 -7.72 -15.60 -9.83
C THR A 7 -8.90 -16.10 -9.00
N ASN A 8 -9.82 -16.86 -9.59
CA ASN A 8 -10.96 -17.44 -8.89
C ASN A 8 -10.65 -18.82 -8.29
N GLU A 9 -9.49 -19.38 -8.61
CA GLU A 9 -9.03 -20.67 -8.10
C GLU A 9 -8.31 -20.51 -6.75
N THR A 10 -8.96 -20.93 -5.66
CA THR A 10 -8.45 -20.74 -4.28
C THR A 10 -7.13 -21.45 -4.00
N ARG A 11 -6.82 -22.53 -4.73
CA ARG A 11 -5.52 -23.22 -4.63
C ARG A 11 -4.34 -22.35 -5.06
N ASN A 12 -4.58 -21.28 -5.81
CA ASN A 12 -3.55 -20.36 -6.27
C ASN A 12 -3.15 -19.31 -5.20
N GLY A 13 -3.72 -19.31 -3.99
CA GLY A 13 -3.41 -18.30 -2.97
C GLY A 13 -1.91 -18.04 -2.75
N ARG A 14 -1.09 -19.09 -2.72
CA ARG A 14 0.38 -18.97 -2.54
C ARG A 14 1.08 -18.21 -3.67
N ILE A 15 0.60 -18.30 -4.91
CA ILE A 15 1.20 -17.56 -6.02
C ILE A 15 0.87 -16.07 -5.92
N PHE A 16 -0.34 -15.71 -5.46
CA PHE A 16 -0.71 -14.33 -5.17
C PHE A 16 0.15 -13.73 -4.06
N GLU A 17 0.36 -14.46 -2.96
CA GLU A 17 1.25 -14.05 -1.87
C GLU A 17 2.69 -13.86 -2.35
N TYR A 18 3.22 -14.83 -3.10
CA TYR A 18 4.59 -14.80 -3.60
C TYR A 18 4.85 -13.63 -4.56
N PHE A 19 3.87 -13.27 -5.41
CA PHE A 19 3.97 -12.11 -6.32
C PHE A 19 3.45 -10.80 -5.74
N ARG A 20 2.98 -10.80 -4.48
CA ARG A 20 2.33 -9.64 -3.84
C ARG A 20 1.21 -9.06 -4.72
N ILE A 21 0.34 -9.93 -5.23
CA ILE A 21 -0.83 -9.57 -6.01
C ILE A 21 -2.05 -9.71 -5.11
N THR A 22 -2.87 -8.67 -5.05
CA THR A 22 -4.12 -8.63 -4.31
C THR A 22 -5.29 -8.43 -5.27
N GLU A 23 -6.53 -8.47 -4.76
CA GLU A 23 -7.73 -8.30 -5.57
C GLU A 23 -7.75 -6.98 -6.36
N VAL A 24 -7.19 -5.91 -5.79
CA VAL A 24 -7.15 -4.59 -6.45
C VAL A 24 -6.15 -4.54 -7.60
N ASP A 25 -5.16 -5.43 -7.61
CA ASP A 25 -4.15 -5.53 -8.67
C ASP A 25 -4.68 -6.29 -9.91
N VAL A 26 -5.75 -7.07 -9.77
CA VAL A 26 -6.26 -7.94 -10.84
C VAL A 26 -7.08 -7.12 -11.86
N PRO A 27 -6.86 -7.33 -13.18
CA PRO A 27 -5.89 -8.23 -13.81
C PRO A 27 -4.44 -7.70 -13.78
N ALA A 28 -3.48 -8.57 -13.45
CA ALA A 28 -2.07 -8.22 -13.33
C ALA A 28 -1.16 -9.09 -14.20
N VAL A 29 -0.08 -8.50 -14.71
CA VAL A 29 1.02 -9.23 -15.37
C VAL A 29 2.30 -9.07 -14.56
N ARG A 30 3.03 -10.17 -14.39
CA ARG A 30 4.37 -10.23 -13.77
C ARG A 30 5.32 -11.01 -14.66
N ILE A 31 6.60 -10.63 -14.63
CA ILE A 31 7.70 -11.47 -15.10
C ILE A 31 8.49 -11.93 -13.89
N LEU A 32 8.87 -13.22 -13.88
CA LEU A 32 9.79 -13.80 -12.90
C LEU A 32 11.05 -14.28 -13.61
N ASN A 33 12.20 -13.80 -13.16
CA ASN A 33 13.47 -14.41 -13.50
C ASN A 33 13.74 -15.57 -12.52
N LEU A 34 13.70 -16.81 -13.00
CA LEU A 34 13.88 -17.99 -12.15
C LEU A 34 15.31 -18.15 -11.60
N THR A 35 16.31 -17.55 -12.26
CA THR A 35 17.71 -17.63 -11.83
C THR A 35 18.01 -16.66 -10.69
N SER A 36 17.51 -15.42 -10.79
CA SER A 36 17.76 -14.38 -9.79
C SER A 36 16.63 -14.18 -8.78
N ASP A 37 15.50 -14.88 -8.94
CA ASP A 37 14.23 -14.66 -8.22
C ASP A 37 13.64 -13.25 -8.41
N ALA A 38 14.19 -12.45 -9.34
CA ALA A 38 13.75 -11.09 -9.57
C ALA A 38 12.37 -11.05 -10.22
N LYS A 39 11.48 -10.23 -9.64
CA LYS A 39 10.09 -10.04 -10.10
C LYS A 39 9.98 -8.68 -10.78
N TYR A 40 9.13 -8.58 -11.79
CA TYR A 40 8.90 -7.35 -12.54
C TYR A 40 7.40 -7.14 -12.70
N LYS A 41 6.93 -5.90 -12.46
CA LYS A 41 5.53 -5.51 -12.67
C LYS A 41 5.39 -4.83 -14.03
N MET A 42 4.33 -5.14 -14.78
CA MET A 42 4.06 -4.49 -16.06
C MET A 42 3.68 -3.02 -15.83
N PRO A 43 4.39 -2.04 -16.45
CA PRO A 43 4.14 -0.62 -16.22
C PRO A 43 3.04 -0.09 -17.16
N ALA A 44 1.83 -0.63 -17.05
CA ALA A 44 0.67 -0.21 -17.85
C ALA A 44 -0.64 -0.35 -17.06
N ASP A 45 -1.65 0.45 -17.44
CA ASP A 45 -2.99 0.41 -16.82
C ASP A 45 -3.80 -0.81 -17.27
N GLU A 46 -3.60 -1.25 -18.51
CA GLU A 46 -4.41 -2.29 -19.13
C GLU A 46 -3.57 -3.44 -19.69
N VAL A 47 -4.12 -4.66 -19.58
CA VAL A 47 -3.53 -5.86 -20.17
C VAL A 47 -3.97 -5.97 -21.64
N THR A 48 -3.18 -5.36 -22.52
CA THR A 48 -3.35 -5.47 -23.98
C THR A 48 -2.17 -6.23 -24.60
N VAL A 49 -2.35 -6.76 -25.80
CA VAL A 49 -1.26 -7.43 -26.54
C VAL A 49 -0.07 -6.48 -26.76
N GLU A 50 -0.34 -5.20 -27.04
CA GLU A 50 0.68 -4.19 -27.25
C GLU A 50 1.48 -3.91 -25.97
N ASN A 51 0.79 -3.70 -24.84
CA ASN A 51 1.42 -3.47 -23.54
C ASN A 51 2.23 -4.69 -23.09
N LEU A 52 1.69 -5.89 -23.27
CA LEU A 52 2.39 -7.14 -22.95
C LEU A 52 3.67 -7.30 -23.78
N ARG A 53 3.58 -7.05 -25.10
CA ARG A 53 4.74 -7.12 -26.01
C ARG A 53 5.81 -6.10 -25.62
N SER A 54 5.40 -4.86 -25.36
CA SER A 54 6.30 -3.79 -24.90
C SER A 54 7.01 -4.16 -23.59
N PHE A 55 6.27 -4.72 -22.64
CA PHE A 55 6.84 -5.18 -21.37
C PHE A 55 7.85 -6.31 -21.54
N CYS A 56 7.54 -7.31 -22.38
CA CYS A 56 8.48 -8.39 -22.71
C CYS A 56 9.76 -7.84 -23.37
N HIS A 57 9.64 -6.93 -24.35
CA HIS A 57 10.81 -6.31 -24.99
C HIS A 57 11.63 -5.48 -24.00
N SER A 58 10.99 -4.73 -23.10
CA SER A 58 11.68 -3.96 -22.06
C SER A 58 12.47 -4.87 -21.11
N TYR A 59 11.89 -5.99 -20.68
CA TYR A 59 12.58 -6.97 -19.84
C TYR A 59 13.76 -7.62 -20.56
N LEU A 60 13.54 -8.14 -21.78
CA LEU A 60 14.59 -8.79 -22.57
C LEU A 60 15.72 -7.83 -22.96
N GLY A 61 15.41 -6.55 -23.13
CA GLY A 61 16.37 -5.48 -23.38
C GLY A 61 17.05 -4.93 -22.12
N GLY A 62 16.80 -5.49 -20.94
CA GLY A 62 17.42 -5.07 -19.67
C GLY A 62 16.94 -3.71 -19.12
N LYS A 63 15.81 -3.18 -19.63
CA LYS A 63 15.26 -1.87 -19.26
C LYS A 63 14.16 -1.95 -18.20
N ALA A 64 13.56 -3.13 -18.01
CA ALA A 64 12.54 -3.32 -16.99
C ALA A 64 13.16 -3.18 -15.59
N LYS A 65 12.50 -2.41 -14.72
CA LYS A 65 12.93 -2.24 -13.34
C LYS A 65 12.50 -3.46 -12.50
N PRO A 66 13.41 -4.12 -11.76
CA PRO A 66 13.02 -5.16 -10.82
C PRO A 66 12.19 -4.54 -9.70
N HIS A 67 11.17 -5.27 -9.27
CA HIS A 67 10.38 -4.93 -8.10
C HIS A 67 11.19 -5.22 -6.83
N VAL A 68 11.18 -4.25 -5.93
CA VAL A 68 11.83 -4.28 -4.62
C VAL A 68 10.80 -3.92 -3.55
N SER A 69 11.09 -4.25 -2.30
CA SER A 69 10.19 -3.88 -1.18
C SER A 69 10.12 -2.38 -0.93
N SER A 70 11.16 -1.63 -1.31
CA SER A 70 11.16 -0.17 -1.29
C SER A 70 12.22 0.35 -2.24
N GLU A 71 11.91 1.47 -2.90
CA GLU A 71 12.92 2.29 -3.56
C GLU A 71 13.87 2.92 -2.53
N GLU A 72 15.00 3.43 -3.02
CA GLU A 72 15.89 4.27 -2.22
C GLU A 72 15.25 5.62 -1.95
N ILE A 73 15.53 6.20 -0.78
CA ILE A 73 15.03 7.53 -0.43
C ILE A 73 15.76 8.55 -1.32
N PRO A 74 15.06 9.33 -2.15
CA PRO A 74 15.70 10.38 -2.95
C PRO A 74 16.36 11.44 -2.05
N GLU A 75 17.50 12.01 -2.47
CA GLU A 75 18.18 13.07 -1.69
C GLU A 75 17.34 14.35 -1.55
N ASP A 76 16.39 14.55 -2.46
CA ASP A 76 15.48 15.69 -2.54
C ASP A 76 14.05 15.36 -2.10
N TRP A 77 13.85 14.22 -1.41
CA TRP A 77 12.53 13.71 -1.03
C TRP A 77 11.66 14.73 -0.29
N ASP A 78 12.26 15.68 0.44
CA ASP A 78 11.57 16.72 1.20
C ASP A 78 11.81 18.15 0.72
N LYS A 79 12.52 18.36 -0.39
CA LYS A 79 12.84 19.72 -0.88
C LYS A 79 11.63 20.45 -1.45
N ASN A 80 10.71 19.73 -2.08
CA ASN A 80 9.52 20.30 -2.73
C ASN A 80 8.33 20.38 -1.75
N PRO A 81 7.29 21.19 -2.05
CA PRO A 81 6.08 21.28 -1.22
C PRO A 81 5.41 19.92 -1.01
N VAL A 82 5.33 19.10 -2.06
CA VAL A 82 4.91 17.70 -1.97
C VAL A 82 6.12 16.82 -1.65
N LYS A 83 6.05 16.10 -0.53
CA LYS A 83 7.09 15.17 -0.08
C LYS A 83 7.00 13.85 -0.84
N VAL A 84 8.14 13.31 -1.26
CA VAL A 84 8.24 12.01 -1.92
C VAL A 84 8.51 10.93 -0.88
N LEU A 85 7.62 9.96 -0.78
CA LEU A 85 7.78 8.82 0.11
C LEU A 85 8.11 7.56 -0.68
N VAL A 86 8.86 6.69 -0.01
CA VAL A 86 9.21 5.32 -0.41
C VAL A 86 8.98 4.42 0.81
N GLY A 87 8.97 3.11 0.64
CA GLY A 87 8.76 2.17 1.76
C GLY A 87 9.67 2.44 2.97
N LYS A 88 10.93 2.80 2.74
CA LYS A 88 11.94 3.09 3.79
C LYS A 88 11.62 4.30 4.66
N ASN A 89 10.99 5.35 4.12
CA ASN A 89 10.67 6.57 4.90
C ASN A 89 9.17 6.70 5.22
N PHE A 90 8.30 5.89 4.59
CA PHE A 90 6.85 6.01 4.67
C PHE A 90 6.36 6.03 6.12
N ASN A 91 6.68 5.01 6.92
CA ASN A 91 6.15 4.91 8.30
C ASN A 91 6.60 6.09 9.17
N ARG A 92 7.85 6.54 9.03
CA ARG A 92 8.41 7.67 9.78
C ARG A 92 7.65 8.97 9.48
N VAL A 93 7.25 9.17 8.23
CA VAL A 93 6.59 10.40 7.79
C VAL A 93 5.08 10.30 8.02
N ALA A 94 4.42 9.26 7.51
CA ALA A 94 2.97 9.10 7.58
C ALA A 94 2.46 9.05 9.02
N PHE A 95 3.12 8.32 9.92
CA PHE A 95 2.72 8.20 11.33
C PHE A 95 3.44 9.19 12.26
N ASN A 96 3.78 10.37 11.73
CA ASN A 96 4.43 11.40 12.53
C ASN A 96 3.51 11.89 13.66
N LYS A 97 4.03 11.93 14.90
CA LYS A 97 3.25 12.29 16.08
C LYS A 97 2.87 13.77 16.18
N THR A 98 3.45 14.64 15.36
CA THR A 98 3.25 16.10 15.39
C THR A 98 2.70 16.68 14.09
N LYS A 99 2.50 15.85 13.05
CA LYS A 99 2.01 16.29 11.73
C LYS A 99 0.78 15.48 11.31
N ASN A 100 -0.15 16.16 10.67
CA ASN A 100 -1.20 15.58 9.86
C ASN A 100 -0.63 15.34 8.46
N VAL A 101 -0.66 14.10 7.98
CA VAL A 101 -0.05 13.75 6.70
C VAL A 101 -1.11 13.29 5.73
N PHE A 102 -1.14 13.86 4.54
CA PHE A 102 -2.05 13.45 3.47
C PHE A 102 -1.23 12.92 2.30
N VAL A 103 -1.46 11.64 1.97
CA VAL A 103 -0.63 10.89 1.03
C VAL A 103 -1.45 10.46 -0.18
N MET A 104 -0.96 10.78 -1.37
CA MET A 104 -1.42 10.20 -2.64
C MET A 104 -0.62 8.93 -2.94
N PHE A 105 -1.33 7.85 -3.22
CA PHE A 105 -0.76 6.58 -3.68
C PHE A 105 -1.04 6.44 -5.17
N TYR A 106 0.01 6.35 -5.97
CA TYR A 106 -0.10 6.45 -7.42
C TYR A 106 0.75 5.42 -8.15
N ALA A 107 0.47 5.26 -9.45
CA ALA A 107 1.32 4.56 -10.41
C ALA A 107 1.82 5.57 -11.46
N PRO A 108 3.14 5.66 -11.75
CA PRO A 108 3.69 6.68 -12.64
C PRO A 108 3.15 6.62 -14.09
N TRP A 109 2.82 5.41 -14.55
CA TRP A 109 2.27 5.18 -15.88
C TRP A 109 0.74 5.33 -15.95
N SER A 110 0.06 5.54 -14.82
CA SER A 110 -1.39 5.64 -14.82
C SER A 110 -1.88 6.97 -15.36
N HIS A 111 -2.78 6.93 -16.34
CA HIS A 111 -3.35 8.13 -16.96
C HIS A 111 -4.08 9.01 -15.95
N ASP A 112 -4.91 8.42 -15.10
CA ASP A 112 -5.68 9.17 -14.10
C ASP A 112 -4.80 9.71 -12.98
N CYS A 113 -3.75 8.96 -12.57
CA CYS A 113 -2.74 9.49 -11.65
C CYS A 113 -2.06 10.73 -12.22
N ARG A 114 -1.61 10.69 -13.49
CA ARG A 114 -0.91 11.81 -14.12
C ARG A 114 -1.76 13.07 -14.21
N LYS A 115 -3.07 12.95 -14.46
CA LYS A 115 -3.99 14.11 -14.46
C LYS A 115 -4.06 14.81 -13.10
N LEU A 116 -3.90 14.06 -12.01
CA LEU A 116 -4.00 14.58 -10.65
C LEU A 116 -2.68 15.15 -10.11
N LEU A 117 -1.53 14.79 -10.70
CA LEU A 117 -0.24 15.30 -10.23
C LEU A 117 -0.17 16.84 -10.17
N PRO A 118 -0.64 17.61 -11.17
CA PRO A 118 -0.66 19.07 -11.08
C PRO A 118 -1.52 19.60 -9.92
N ILE A 119 -2.71 19.04 -9.72
CA ILE A 119 -3.63 19.42 -8.63
C ILE A 119 -2.98 19.10 -7.27
N TRP A 120 -2.32 17.95 -7.17
CA TRP A 120 -1.62 17.53 -5.96
C TRP A 120 -0.43 18.42 -5.64
N ASP A 121 0.32 18.85 -6.65
CA ASP A 121 1.43 19.80 -6.51
C ASP A 121 0.93 21.20 -6.09
N GLU A 122 -0.22 21.65 -6.59
CA GLU A 122 -0.89 22.88 -6.13
C GLU A 122 -1.36 22.79 -4.68
N LEU A 123 -1.93 21.65 -4.28
CA LEU A 123 -2.28 21.38 -2.89
C LEU A 123 -1.03 21.43 -1.99
N GLY A 124 0.07 20.82 -2.44
CA GLY A 124 1.36 20.89 -1.75
C GLY A 124 1.82 22.33 -1.51
N LYS A 125 1.79 23.18 -2.55
CA LYS A 125 2.13 24.61 -2.44
C LYS A 125 1.21 25.34 -1.47
N LYS A 126 -0.10 25.09 -1.52
CA LYS A 126 -1.09 25.72 -0.64
C LYS A 126 -0.79 25.46 0.86
N TYR A 127 -0.29 24.27 1.19
CA TYR A 127 -0.02 23.86 2.57
C TYR A 127 1.47 23.86 2.95
N GLU A 128 2.36 24.37 2.10
CA GLU A 128 3.83 24.33 2.31
C GLU A 128 4.27 24.97 3.63
N HIS A 129 3.64 26.09 3.99
CA HIS A 129 3.95 26.84 5.21
C HIS A 129 3.01 26.52 6.37
N HIS A 130 2.14 25.52 6.21
CA HIS A 130 1.20 25.13 7.27
C HIS A 130 1.94 24.38 8.39
N GLY A 131 1.80 24.84 9.63
CA GLY A 131 2.63 24.37 10.75
C GLY A 131 2.49 22.87 11.08
N ASN A 132 1.38 22.24 10.71
CA ASN A 132 1.09 20.83 11.06
C ASN A 132 0.54 19.97 9.90
N ILE A 133 0.53 20.43 8.65
CA ILE A 133 0.04 19.62 7.50
C ILE A 133 1.21 19.28 6.59
N VAL A 134 1.27 18.03 6.13
CA VAL A 134 2.26 17.54 5.15
C VAL A 134 1.52 16.90 3.99
N ILE A 135 1.77 17.38 2.78
CA ILE A 135 1.28 16.76 1.54
C ILE A 135 2.39 15.88 0.99
N ALA A 136 2.07 14.63 0.65
CA ALA A 136 3.05 13.66 0.22
C ALA A 136 2.52 12.75 -0.90
N LYS A 137 3.41 12.08 -1.61
CA LYS A 137 3.07 11.07 -2.63
C LYS A 137 4.01 9.88 -2.57
N ILE A 138 3.51 8.71 -2.95
CA ILE A 138 4.29 7.46 -3.03
C ILE A 138 3.91 6.67 -4.29
N ASP A 139 4.92 6.21 -5.02
CA ASP A 139 4.73 5.19 -6.06
C ASP A 139 4.41 3.86 -5.38
N PHE A 140 3.13 3.50 -5.37
CA PHE A 140 2.65 2.29 -4.72
C PHE A 140 3.08 1.01 -5.45
N THR A 141 3.46 1.13 -6.72
CA THR A 141 3.83 -0.02 -7.54
C THR A 141 5.27 -0.46 -7.27
N ALA A 142 6.13 0.48 -6.88
CA ALA A 142 7.55 0.29 -6.60
C ALA A 142 7.88 0.12 -5.10
N ASN A 143 6.89 0.26 -4.21
CA ASN A 143 7.09 0.23 -2.77
C ASN A 143 6.04 -0.67 -2.10
N ASP A 144 6.48 -1.68 -1.33
CA ASP A 144 5.62 -2.57 -0.57
C ASP A 144 5.16 -1.87 0.73
N ILE A 145 3.92 -1.38 0.72
CA ILE A 145 3.26 -0.81 1.91
C ILE A 145 2.24 -1.82 2.46
N GLN A 146 1.91 -1.70 3.75
CA GLN A 146 1.02 -2.63 4.44
C GLN A 146 -0.31 -2.83 3.71
N LEU A 147 -0.75 -4.10 3.62
CA LEU A 147 -1.93 -4.52 2.88
C LEU A 147 -3.23 -3.81 3.31
N VAL A 148 -3.33 -3.38 4.57
CA VAL A 148 -4.50 -2.67 5.10
C VAL A 148 -4.73 -1.29 4.45
N MET A 149 -3.75 -0.79 3.70
CA MET A 149 -3.85 0.49 2.99
C MET A 149 -4.15 0.31 1.50
N LEU A 150 -4.34 -0.92 1.01
CA LEU A 150 -4.56 -1.21 -0.40
C LEU A 150 -5.85 -0.58 -0.92
N ASP A 151 -5.74 -0.01 -2.11
CA ASP A 151 -6.85 0.48 -2.92
C ASP A 151 -6.41 0.55 -4.39
N ARG A 152 -7.36 0.82 -5.28
CA ARG A 152 -7.01 1.14 -6.67
C ARG A 152 -6.48 2.57 -6.77
N TYR A 153 -5.29 2.72 -7.36
CA TYR A 153 -4.71 4.03 -7.60
C TYR A 153 -5.45 4.81 -8.72
N PRO A 154 -5.50 6.16 -8.64
CA PRO A 154 -5.05 6.97 -7.53
C PRO A 154 -5.99 6.85 -6.33
N PHE A 155 -5.41 6.69 -5.13
CA PHE A 155 -6.14 6.76 -3.88
C PHE A 155 -5.39 7.58 -2.85
N PHE A 156 -6.12 8.00 -1.82
CA PHE A 156 -5.66 8.98 -0.86
C PHE A 156 -5.91 8.49 0.56
N ARG A 157 -4.94 8.70 1.45
CA ARG A 157 -5.06 8.41 2.88
C ARG A 157 -4.55 9.57 3.70
N PHE A 158 -5.29 9.90 4.74
CA PHE A 158 -4.95 10.90 5.73
C PHE A 158 -4.55 10.24 7.05
N PHE A 159 -3.43 10.67 7.58
CA PHE A 159 -2.83 10.18 8.81
C PHE A 159 -2.89 11.32 9.84
N PRO A 160 -3.86 11.28 10.78
CA PRO A 160 -4.03 12.34 11.75
C PRO A 160 -2.91 12.34 12.78
N VAL A 161 -2.49 13.55 13.17
CA VAL A 161 -1.56 13.77 14.27
C VAL A 161 -2.07 13.13 15.57
N GLY A 162 -1.17 12.51 16.33
CA GLY A 162 -1.48 11.98 17.67
C GLY A 162 -2.46 10.80 17.69
N SER A 163 -2.90 10.30 16.53
CA SER A 163 -3.75 9.12 16.46
C SER A 163 -2.91 7.84 16.59
N ASN A 164 -3.39 6.84 17.34
CA ASN A 164 -2.75 5.52 17.51
C ASN A 164 -2.81 4.72 16.18
N ASN A 165 -2.07 5.17 15.17
CA ASN A 165 -2.05 4.62 13.80
C ASN A 165 -3.43 4.64 13.12
N GLN A 166 -4.26 5.66 13.41
CA GLN A 166 -5.50 5.82 12.67
C GLN A 166 -5.18 6.23 11.23
N VAL A 167 -5.90 5.66 10.28
CA VAL A 167 -5.84 6.03 8.87
C VAL A 167 -7.25 6.39 8.43
N VAL A 168 -7.40 7.56 7.83
CA VAL A 168 -8.67 8.04 7.29
C VAL A 168 -8.62 7.93 5.77
N VAL A 169 -9.57 7.17 5.22
CA VAL A 169 -9.80 7.09 3.77
C VAL A 169 -10.37 8.42 3.29
N TYR A 170 -9.90 8.90 2.16
CA TYR A 170 -10.51 10.01 1.46
C TYR A 170 -11.28 9.46 0.24
N ASP A 171 -12.57 9.73 0.21
CA ASP A 171 -13.56 9.27 -0.77
C ASP A 171 -14.30 10.44 -1.46
N GLY A 172 -13.79 11.66 -1.31
CA GLY A 172 -14.33 12.87 -1.92
C GLY A 172 -13.87 13.09 -3.37
N GLU A 173 -14.27 14.24 -3.94
CA GLU A 173 -13.93 14.62 -5.31
C GLU A 173 -12.45 14.95 -5.50
N TYR A 174 -11.87 14.61 -6.65
CA TYR A 174 -10.44 14.84 -6.90
C TYR A 174 -10.15 16.26 -7.41
N THR A 175 -10.55 17.26 -6.62
CA THR A 175 -10.37 18.69 -6.91
C THR A 175 -9.58 19.38 -5.79
N LEU A 176 -8.91 20.48 -6.12
CA LEU A 176 -8.11 21.24 -5.14
C LEU A 176 -8.99 21.72 -3.97
N GLU A 177 -10.20 22.15 -4.28
CA GLU A 177 -11.20 22.64 -3.33
C GLU A 177 -11.61 21.53 -2.36
N ALA A 178 -12.02 20.37 -2.88
CA ALA A 178 -12.47 19.26 -2.05
C ALA A 178 -11.34 18.68 -1.18
N PHE A 179 -10.11 18.62 -1.69
CA PHE A 179 -8.94 18.23 -0.88
C PHE A 179 -8.67 19.23 0.25
N ALA A 180 -8.71 20.53 -0.05
CA ALA A 180 -8.49 21.57 0.96
C ALA A 180 -9.60 21.54 2.03
N GLU A 181 -10.87 21.48 1.63
CA GLU A 181 -12.00 21.39 2.56
C GLU A 181 -11.88 20.19 3.50
N PHE A 182 -11.46 19.03 2.97
CA PHE A 182 -11.20 17.86 3.78
C PHE A 182 -10.07 18.10 4.79
N LEU A 183 -8.94 18.68 4.38
CA LEU A 183 -7.82 18.98 5.28
C LEU A 183 -8.22 19.98 6.37
N GLU A 184 -8.96 21.04 6.03
CA GLU A 184 -9.49 22.01 7.01
C GLU A 184 -10.47 21.36 8.00
N LYS A 185 -11.26 20.38 7.55
CA LYS A 185 -12.17 19.64 8.43
C LYS A 185 -11.42 18.70 9.38
N GLN A 186 -10.40 18.00 8.90
CA GLN A 186 -9.64 17.03 9.69
C GLN A 186 -8.61 17.68 10.63
N SER A 187 -8.09 18.85 10.28
CA SER A 187 -7.06 19.57 11.05
C SER A 187 -7.62 20.38 12.22
N LYS A 188 -8.95 20.55 12.31
CA LYS A 188 -9.60 21.15 13.47
C LYS A 188 -9.40 20.27 14.72
N PRO A 189 -9.04 20.86 15.87
CA PRO A 189 -9.02 20.11 17.13
C PRO A 189 -10.38 19.46 17.35
N LYS A 190 -10.42 18.13 17.47
CA LYS A 190 -11.63 17.46 17.95
C LYS A 190 -11.87 17.94 19.37
N ALA A 191 -12.83 18.84 19.57
CA ALA A 191 -13.49 18.97 20.86
C ALA A 191 -13.94 17.56 21.27
N GLU A 192 -13.58 17.13 22.48
CA GLU A 192 -13.80 15.77 22.99
C GLU A 192 -15.25 15.31 22.75
N ALA A 193 -15.45 14.55 21.67
CA ALA A 193 -16.69 13.83 21.43
C ALA A 193 -16.54 12.44 22.05
N THR A 194 -16.97 12.33 23.31
CA THR A 194 -17.19 11.06 24.01
C THR A 194 -18.13 10.13 23.21
N LYS A 195 -17.62 8.91 22.91
CA LYS A 195 -18.31 7.62 22.59
C LYS A 195 -19.20 7.61 21.32
N LYS A 196 -19.15 6.65 20.40
CA LYS A 196 -18.72 5.23 20.43
C LYS A 196 -17.95 4.91 19.13
N VAL A 197 -16.78 4.28 19.26
CA VAL A 197 -16.15 3.53 18.16
C VAL A 197 -16.42 2.05 18.43
N LYS A 198 -16.89 1.32 17.42
CA LYS A 198 -16.85 -0.14 17.44
C LYS A 198 -15.37 -0.53 17.35
N ASP A 199 -14.80 -0.92 18.49
CA ASP A 199 -13.45 -1.43 18.55
C ASP A 199 -13.32 -2.66 17.67
N LEU A 200 -12.52 -2.57 16.61
CA LEU A 200 -11.90 -3.74 16.00
C LEU A 200 -10.70 -4.09 16.90
N THR A 201 -10.96 -4.91 17.92
CA THR A 201 -9.94 -5.42 18.82
C THR A 201 -9.04 -6.42 18.08
N PHE A 202 -7.76 -6.06 17.95
CA PHE A 202 -6.71 -6.97 17.56
C PHE A 202 -6.56 -8.04 18.66
N HIS A 203 -7.00 -9.27 18.38
CA HIS A 203 -6.63 -10.41 19.20
C HIS A 203 -5.23 -10.86 18.78
N SER A 204 -4.25 -10.62 19.65
CA SER A 204 -2.95 -11.28 19.58
C SER A 204 -3.17 -12.78 19.78
N VAL A 205 -2.96 -13.57 18.74
CA VAL A 205 -2.87 -15.03 18.85
C VAL A 205 -1.55 -15.36 19.53
N THR A 206 -1.58 -15.66 20.82
CA THR A 206 -0.50 -16.37 21.51
C THR A 206 -0.66 -17.87 21.30
N PRO A 207 0.40 -18.61 20.94
CA PRO A 207 0.32 -20.08 20.86
C PRO A 207 0.28 -20.66 22.28
N GLY A 208 -0.84 -21.30 22.62
CA GLY A 208 -0.99 -22.06 23.85
C GLY A 208 -0.22 -23.37 23.77
N PHE A 209 0.92 -23.44 24.45
CA PHE A 209 1.44 -24.68 24.99
C PHE A 209 0.64 -25.02 26.25
N THR A 210 0.00 -26.19 26.29
CA THR A 210 -0.47 -26.79 27.55
C THR A 210 0.22 -28.13 27.75
N THR A 211 0.99 -28.16 28.82
CA THR A 211 1.63 -29.34 29.41
C THR A 211 0.59 -30.20 30.14
N HIS A 212 0.77 -31.52 29.99
CA HIS A 212 0.54 -32.60 30.95
C HIS A 212 -0.61 -32.48 31.96
N ASP A 213 -1.55 -33.43 31.86
CA ASP A 213 -2.22 -34.02 33.04
C ASP A 213 -2.15 -35.57 32.94
N PRO A 214 -1.53 -36.28 33.91
CA PRO A 214 -1.39 -37.72 33.91
C PRO A 214 -2.45 -38.37 34.81
N SER A 215 -3.50 -38.92 34.23
CA SER A 215 -4.25 -40.02 34.86
C SER A 215 -5.15 -40.70 33.83
N PHE A 216 -4.82 -41.94 33.51
CA PHE A 216 -5.69 -43.12 33.53
C PHE A 216 -4.97 -44.25 32.78
N LEU A 217 -4.33 -45.11 33.58
CA LEU A 217 -4.18 -46.53 33.25
C LEU A 217 -5.58 -47.08 32.93
N ASP A 218 -5.75 -47.96 31.95
CA ASP A 218 -5.40 -49.37 32.08
C ASP A 218 -5.62 -50.16 30.78
N ALA A 219 -5.01 -51.33 30.78
CA ALA A 219 -4.81 -52.29 29.70
C ALA A 219 -6.08 -52.77 28.93
N HIS A 220 -5.89 -53.13 27.66
CA HIS A 220 -5.99 -54.55 27.27
C HIS A 220 -5.43 -54.84 25.87
N VAL A 221 -4.58 -55.88 25.87
CA VAL A 221 -4.03 -56.62 24.75
C VAL A 221 -5.11 -57.51 24.11
N THR A 222 -5.21 -57.49 22.78
CA THR A 222 -5.54 -58.60 21.84
C THR A 222 -5.56 -57.97 20.43
N GLY A 223 -4.86 -58.40 19.38
CA GLY A 223 -4.32 -59.71 19.07
C GLY A 223 -5.05 -60.28 17.85
N LEU A 224 -4.70 -59.81 16.64
CA LEU A 224 -4.54 -60.53 15.34
C LEU A 224 -4.49 -59.52 14.19
#